data_AF-A0A7G8PCX9-F1
#
_entry.id   AF-A0A7G8PCX9-F1
#
_cell.length_a   1.000
_cell.length_b   1.000
_cell.length_c   1.000
_cell.angle_alpha   90.00
_cell.angle_beta   90.00
_cell.angle_gamma   90.00
#
_symmetry.space_group_name_H-M   'P 1'
#
loop_
_entity.id
_entity.type
_entity.pdbx_description
1 polymer ?
#
loop_
_entity_poly.entity_id
_entity_poly.type
_entity_poly.pdbx_seq_one_letter_code
_entity_poly.pdbx_strand_id
1 'polypeptide(L)'
;MSTAPYGVRLLVGVAVTALDETRKLPQTILAYPMTVASQLAHLVMKVQQDVADLVIRGDETLEELFPPKDEQPEWATFDEDLPDDPDDPVYDVPVTRATGSPVANRSEGRFALYSEGEPERPADIPAPHTPAPGTNGSAPSVVTELGYDALTLAQLRARLTSLKVDDLEALLAYEETTKARAPFQTLLANRITRATAK
;
A
#
# COMPACT_ATOMS: atom_id res chain seq x y z
N MET A 1 18.80 -39.29 23.44
CA MET A 1 17.77 -38.24 23.46
C MET A 1 18.19 -37.19 22.45
N SER A 2 17.64 -37.22 21.24
CA SER A 2 18.09 -36.32 20.17
C SER A 2 17.52 -34.92 20.41
N THR A 3 18.39 -33.96 20.72
CA THR A 3 17.99 -32.55 20.77
C THR A 3 17.71 -32.03 19.37
N ALA A 4 16.68 -31.19 19.26
CA ALA A 4 16.47 -30.40 18.06
C ALA A 4 17.66 -29.44 17.81
N PRO A 5 18.02 -29.18 16.54
CA PRO A 5 19.05 -28.21 16.16
C PRO A 5 18.74 -26.81 16.70
N TYR A 6 19.79 -26.02 16.97
CA TYR A 6 19.66 -24.67 17.55
C TYR A 6 18.70 -23.76 16.76
N GLY A 7 18.77 -23.78 15.42
CA GLY A 7 17.86 -23.00 14.56
C GLY A 7 16.39 -23.40 14.70
N VAL A 8 16.11 -24.70 14.86
CA VAL A 8 14.74 -25.19 15.09
C VAL A 8 14.23 -24.73 16.45
N ARG A 9 15.06 -24.75 17.49
CA ARG A 9 14.66 -24.25 18.82
C ARG A 9 14.44 -22.75 18.85
N LEU A 10 15.23 -22.00 18.08
CA LEU A 10 15.03 -20.56 17.92
C LEU A 10 13.71 -20.27 17.21
N LEU A 11 13.42 -20.93 16.08
CA LEU A 11 12.16 -20.77 15.36
C LEU A 11 10.95 -21.19 16.22
N VAL A 12 11.06 -22.28 16.96
CA VAL A 12 10.04 -22.73 17.91
C VAL A 12 9.87 -21.72 19.05
N GLY A 13 10.97 -21.18 19.58
CA GLY A 13 10.94 -20.13 20.59
C GLY A 13 10.23 -18.86 20.10
N VAL A 14 10.58 -18.38 18.90
CA VAL A 14 9.95 -17.22 18.27
C VAL A 14 8.46 -17.48 18.00
N ALA A 15 8.10 -18.66 17.51
CA ALA A 15 6.70 -19.03 17.27
C ALA A 15 5.89 -19.11 18.57
N VAL A 16 6.47 -19.67 19.62
CA VAL A 16 5.85 -19.75 20.96
C VAL A 16 5.69 -18.34 21.56
N THR A 17 6.69 -17.47 21.42
CA THR A 17 6.61 -16.08 21.86
C THR A 17 5.54 -15.31 21.10
N ALA A 18 5.46 -15.47 19.78
CA ALA A 18 4.41 -14.85 18.98
C ALA A 18 3.01 -15.34 19.40
N LEU A 19 2.85 -16.63 19.67
CA LEU A 19 1.59 -17.19 20.14
C LEU A 19 1.18 -16.65 21.52
N ASP A 20 2.11 -16.57 22.47
CA ASP A 20 1.82 -16.04 23.80
C ASP A 20 1.48 -14.54 23.74
N GLU A 21 2.13 -13.79 22.84
CA GLU A 21 1.85 -12.37 22.62
C GLU A 21 0.49 -12.16 21.94
N THR A 22 0.10 -13.04 21.00
CA THR A 22 -1.24 -12.98 20.38
C THR A 22 -2.36 -13.25 21.38
N ARG A 23 -2.10 -14.03 22.43
CA ARG A 23 -3.08 -14.30 23.48
C ARG A 23 -3.26 -13.12 24.43
N LYS A 24 -2.26 -12.23 24.53
CA LYS A 24 -2.31 -10.96 25.29
C LYS A 24 -2.87 -9.78 24.50
N LEU A 25 -3.07 -9.95 23.18
CA LEU A 25 -3.69 -8.93 22.32
C LEU A 25 -5.06 -8.43 22.78
N PRO A 26 -6.01 -9.25 23.31
CA PRO A 26 -7.34 -8.75 23.65
C PRO A 26 -7.30 -7.62 24.69
N GLN A 27 -6.42 -7.75 25.68
CA GLN A 27 -6.21 -6.73 26.71
C GLN A 27 -5.46 -5.50 26.15
N THR A 28 -4.57 -5.70 25.18
CA THR A 28 -3.68 -4.66 24.65
C THR A 28 -4.36 -3.78 23.59
N ILE A 29 -5.33 -4.33 22.84
CA ILE A 29 -6.13 -3.59 21.83
C ILE A 29 -6.84 -2.37 22.43
N LEU A 30 -7.16 -2.40 23.73
CA LEU A 30 -7.85 -1.31 24.43
C LEU A 30 -6.95 -0.10 24.73
N ALA A 31 -5.62 -0.31 24.78
CA ALA A 31 -4.63 0.73 25.00
C ALA A 31 -4.00 1.24 23.70
N TYR A 32 -4.34 0.64 22.56
CA TYR A 32 -3.76 1.02 21.28
C TYR A 32 -4.32 2.36 20.79
N PRO A 33 -3.48 3.28 20.31
CA PRO A 33 -3.95 4.50 19.66
C PRO A 33 -4.76 4.13 18.42
N MET A 34 -5.88 4.82 18.20
CA MET A 34 -6.80 4.66 17.07
C MET A 34 -6.13 4.67 15.68
N THR A 35 -4.88 5.14 15.60
CA THR A 35 -4.08 5.18 14.38
C THR A 35 -3.68 3.81 13.84
N VAL A 36 -3.54 2.79 14.70
CA VAL A 36 -3.10 1.44 14.28
C VAL A 36 -4.17 0.70 13.49
N ALA A 37 -5.45 0.94 13.79
CA ALA A 37 -6.56 0.43 12.97
C ALA A 37 -6.51 1.00 11.53
N SER A 38 -6.17 2.28 11.38
CA SER A 38 -6.09 2.94 10.06
C SER A 38 -4.90 2.43 9.24
N GLN A 39 -3.76 2.17 9.88
CA GLN A 39 -2.58 1.64 9.19
C GLN A 39 -2.83 0.25 8.60
N LEU A 40 -3.58 -0.59 9.32
CA LEU A 40 -3.96 -1.91 8.84
C LEU A 40 -4.87 -1.83 7.60
N ALA A 41 -5.84 -0.91 7.60
CA ALA A 41 -6.72 -0.68 6.45
C ALA A 41 -5.93 -0.21 5.21
N HIS A 42 -4.95 0.67 5.37
CA HIS A 42 -4.08 1.12 4.27
C HIS A 42 -3.17 0.00 3.74
N LEU A 43 -2.74 -0.93 4.60
CA LEU A 43 -1.93 -2.06 4.18
C LEU A 43 -2.73 -3.04 3.29
N VAL A 44 -4.00 -3.29 3.65
CA VAL A 44 -4.89 -4.18 2.89
C VAL A 44 -5.16 -3.64 1.49
N MET A 45 -5.42 -2.33 1.37
CA MET A 45 -5.68 -1.70 0.07
C MET A 45 -4.50 -1.86 -0.90
N LYS A 46 -3.26 -1.70 -0.39
CA LYS A 46 -2.06 -1.88 -1.21
C LYS A 46 -1.86 -3.32 -1.66
N VAL A 47 -2.10 -4.29 -0.78
CA VAL A 47 -2.02 -5.71 -1.15
C VAL A 47 -3.00 -6.04 -2.27
N GLN A 48 -4.22 -5.49 -2.26
CA GLN A 48 -5.18 -5.70 -3.33
C GLN A 48 -4.71 -5.12 -4.67
N GLN A 49 -4.02 -3.98 -4.65
CA GLN A 49 -3.46 -3.34 -5.85
C GLN A 49 -2.25 -4.13 -6.39
N ASP A 50 -1.35 -4.55 -5.49
CA ASP A 50 -0.14 -5.29 -5.86
C ASP A 50 -0.47 -6.67 -6.45
N VAL A 51 -1.55 -7.31 -6.01
CA VAL A 51 -2.01 -8.59 -6.58
C VAL A 51 -2.52 -8.42 -8.00
N ALA A 52 -3.27 -7.35 -8.30
CA ALA A 52 -3.76 -7.10 -9.65
C ALA A 52 -2.60 -6.85 -10.63
N ASP A 53 -1.64 -6.02 -10.23
CA ASP A 53 -0.44 -5.75 -11.03
C ASP A 53 0.42 -7.01 -11.24
N LEU A 54 0.49 -7.89 -10.24
CA LEU A 54 1.19 -9.16 -10.35
C LEU A 54 0.49 -10.15 -11.29
N VAL A 55 -0.84 -10.17 -11.29
CA VAL A 55 -1.63 -11.02 -12.19
C VAL A 55 -1.46 -10.56 -13.64
N ILE A 56 -1.57 -9.25 -13.91
CA ILE A 56 -1.38 -8.69 -15.25
C ILE A 56 0.03 -9.00 -15.77
N ARG A 57 1.06 -8.75 -14.96
CA ARG A 57 2.43 -9.08 -15.33
C ARG A 57 2.65 -10.59 -15.50
N GLY A 58 1.96 -11.40 -14.70
CA GLY A 58 1.96 -12.86 -14.83
C GLY A 58 1.43 -13.30 -16.19
N ASP A 59 0.29 -12.73 -16.61
CA ASP A 59 -0.33 -12.98 -17.91
C ASP A 59 0.60 -12.59 -19.07
N GLU A 60 1.16 -11.38 -19.03
CA GLU A 60 2.15 -10.89 -20.02
C GLU A 60 3.38 -11.82 -20.14
N THR A 61 3.90 -12.29 -19.01
CA THR A 61 5.07 -13.20 -19.03
C THR A 61 4.72 -14.60 -19.54
N LEU A 62 3.47 -15.06 -19.34
CA LEU A 62 3.01 -16.34 -19.84
C LEU A 62 2.80 -16.29 -21.36
N GLU A 63 2.27 -15.18 -21.89
CA GLU A 63 2.14 -14.97 -23.34
C GLU A 63 3.51 -14.89 -24.05
N GLU A 64 4.53 -14.31 -23.41
CA GLU A 64 5.89 -14.26 -23.95
C GLU A 64 6.58 -15.66 -23.94
N LEU A 65 6.34 -16.45 -22.90
CA LEU A 65 6.89 -17.81 -22.76
C LEU A 65 6.14 -18.88 -23.57
N PHE A 66 4.84 -18.67 -23.78
CA PHE A 66 3.96 -19.55 -24.55
C PHE A 66 3.29 -18.74 -25.67
N PRO A 67 3.95 -18.58 -26.82
CA PRO A 67 3.38 -17.87 -27.96
C PRO A 67 2.00 -18.44 -28.28
N PRO A 68 0.98 -17.59 -28.51
CA PRO A 68 -0.39 -18.04 -28.73
C PRO A 68 -0.40 -19.01 -29.90
N LYS A 69 -0.67 -20.28 -29.60
CA LYS A 69 -1.06 -21.25 -30.61
C LYS A 69 -2.54 -21.04 -30.82
N ASP A 70 -2.95 -20.74 -32.05
CA ASP A 70 -4.35 -20.72 -32.51
C ASP A 70 -4.97 -22.14 -32.49
N GLU A 71 -4.64 -22.97 -31.49
CA GLU A 71 -5.28 -24.24 -31.24
C GLU A 71 -6.45 -23.93 -30.33
N GLN A 72 -7.57 -23.49 -30.92
CA GLN A 72 -8.86 -23.37 -30.23
C GLN A 72 -9.15 -24.73 -29.59
N PRO A 73 -9.04 -24.85 -28.27
CA PRO A 73 -9.17 -26.15 -27.66
C PRO A 73 -10.65 -26.53 -27.61
N GLU A 74 -10.96 -27.82 -27.65
CA GLU A 74 -12.33 -28.38 -27.81
C GLU A 74 -13.37 -27.93 -26.75
N TRP A 75 -12.96 -27.21 -25.70
CA TRP A 75 -13.81 -26.59 -24.68
C TRP A 75 -14.17 -25.12 -24.95
N ALA A 76 -13.58 -24.52 -25.98
CA ALA A 76 -13.87 -23.18 -26.48
C ALA A 76 -14.62 -23.19 -27.82
N THR A 77 -14.92 -24.37 -28.36
CA THR A 77 -15.89 -24.56 -29.45
C THR A 77 -17.30 -24.58 -28.86
N PHE A 78 -18.15 -23.68 -29.35
CA PHE A 78 -19.55 -23.63 -28.94
C PHE A 78 -20.36 -24.63 -29.77
N ASP A 79 -21.44 -25.16 -29.20
CA ASP A 79 -22.34 -26.08 -29.90
C ASP A 79 -22.97 -25.46 -31.17
N GLU A 80 -22.92 -24.12 -31.32
CA GLU A 80 -23.32 -23.37 -32.53
C GLU A 80 -22.33 -23.50 -33.70
N ASP A 81 -21.08 -23.88 -33.44
CA ASP A 81 -20.05 -24.12 -34.46
C ASP A 81 -20.04 -25.58 -34.94
N LEU A 82 -20.87 -26.44 -34.33
CA LEU A 82 -21.12 -27.79 -34.84
C LEU A 82 -21.93 -27.67 -36.14
N PRO A 83 -21.60 -28.43 -37.20
CA PRO A 83 -22.41 -28.43 -38.41
C PRO A 83 -23.84 -28.85 -38.06
N ASP A 84 -24.81 -28.06 -38.51
CA ASP A 84 -26.24 -28.32 -38.32
C ASP A 84 -26.57 -29.78 -38.68
N ASP A 85 -27.13 -30.51 -37.70
CA ASP A 85 -27.65 -31.86 -37.93
C ASP A 85 -28.85 -31.71 -38.89
N PRO A 86 -28.87 -32.38 -40.06
CA PRO A 86 -29.90 -32.18 -41.08
C PRO A 86 -31.35 -32.48 -40.64
N ASP A 87 -31.56 -32.97 -39.42
CA ASP A 87 -32.86 -33.31 -38.85
C ASP A 87 -33.45 -32.24 -37.88
N ASP A 88 -32.80 -31.07 -37.69
CA ASP A 88 -33.30 -30.01 -36.78
C ASP A 88 -34.31 -29.04 -37.47
N PRO A 89 -35.54 -28.84 -36.94
CA PRO A 89 -36.54 -27.98 -37.58
C PRO A 89 -36.22 -26.48 -37.46
N VAL A 90 -35.91 -25.86 -38.61
CA VAL A 90 -35.61 -24.43 -38.75
C VAL A 90 -36.85 -23.54 -38.48
N TYR A 91 -36.75 -22.66 -37.47
CA TYR A 91 -37.69 -21.56 -37.26
C TYR A 91 -37.11 -20.25 -37.83
N ASP A 92 -37.70 -19.75 -38.92
CA ASP A 92 -37.23 -18.58 -39.65
C ASP A 92 -37.67 -17.28 -38.94
N VAL A 93 -36.70 -16.51 -38.42
CA VAL A 93 -36.93 -15.19 -37.81
C VAL A 93 -36.11 -14.14 -38.58
N PRO A 94 -36.73 -13.10 -39.18
CA PRO A 94 -36.03 -12.20 -40.07
C PRO A 94 -35.18 -11.18 -39.30
N VAL A 95 -33.85 -11.33 -39.34
CA VAL A 95 -32.89 -10.28 -38.92
C VAL A 95 -32.37 -9.56 -40.16
N THR A 96 -32.79 -8.31 -40.33
CA THR A 96 -32.36 -7.45 -41.44
C THR A 96 -30.92 -6.97 -41.20
N ARG A 97 -29.96 -7.54 -41.96
CA ARG A 97 -28.56 -7.08 -42.00
C ARG A 97 -28.46 -5.86 -42.93
N ALA A 98 -28.21 -4.68 -42.37
CA ALA A 98 -27.83 -3.48 -43.12
C ALA A 98 -26.29 -3.34 -43.16
N THR A 99 -25.77 -3.05 -44.35
CA THR A 99 -24.37 -3.08 -44.76
C THR A 99 -23.60 -1.79 -44.44
N GLY A 100 -22.37 -1.96 -43.94
CA GLY A 100 -21.13 -1.19 -44.22
C GLY A 100 -21.11 0.36 -44.19
N SER A 101 -20.58 0.93 -43.10
CA SER A 101 -19.62 2.07 -43.04
C SER A 101 -19.14 2.28 -41.58
N PRO A 102 -17.90 2.79 -41.34
CA PRO A 102 -17.22 2.63 -40.05
C PRO A 102 -17.73 3.65 -39.04
N VAL A 103 -18.47 3.19 -38.04
CA VAL A 103 -18.82 4.02 -36.88
C VAL A 103 -17.67 3.92 -35.89
N ALA A 104 -16.89 5.00 -35.83
CA ALA A 104 -15.90 5.26 -34.80
C ALA A 104 -16.48 4.97 -33.40
N ASN A 105 -15.70 4.22 -32.62
CA ASN A 105 -15.61 4.23 -31.17
C ASN A 105 -16.92 4.55 -30.43
N ARG A 106 -17.78 3.55 -30.30
CA ARG A 106 -18.98 3.60 -29.46
C ARG A 106 -18.66 3.41 -27.96
N SER A 107 -17.60 4.04 -27.48
CA SER A 107 -17.21 4.08 -26.06
C SER A 107 -17.80 5.34 -25.38
N GLU A 108 -19.10 5.55 -25.54
CA GLU A 108 -19.83 6.62 -24.88
C GLU A 108 -21.13 6.05 -24.31
N GLY A 109 -21.21 5.92 -22.99
CA GLY A 109 -22.42 5.42 -22.35
C GLY A 109 -22.33 5.05 -20.86
N ARG A 110 -21.13 5.07 -20.24
CA ARG A 110 -21.01 4.93 -18.77
C ARG A 110 -20.21 6.03 -18.06
N PHE A 111 -19.33 6.72 -18.79
CA PHE A 111 -18.46 7.77 -18.21
C PHE A 111 -18.92 9.20 -18.50
N ALA A 112 -19.95 9.39 -19.33
CA ALA A 112 -20.49 10.71 -19.66
C ALA A 112 -21.32 11.36 -18.52
N LEU A 113 -21.63 10.62 -17.45
CA LEU A 113 -22.45 11.12 -16.34
C LEU A 113 -21.65 11.88 -15.27
N TYR A 114 -20.32 12.00 -15.40
CA TYR A 114 -19.46 12.67 -14.40
C TYR A 114 -18.69 13.89 -14.91
N SER A 115 -18.96 14.37 -16.15
CA SER A 115 -18.21 15.48 -16.76
C SER A 115 -18.90 16.85 -16.77
N GLU A 116 -19.92 17.09 -15.95
CA GLU A 116 -20.38 18.47 -15.71
C GLU A 116 -20.59 18.74 -14.22
N GLY A 117 -19.67 19.53 -13.68
CA GLY A 117 -19.65 20.02 -12.30
C GLY A 117 -18.42 20.90 -12.12
N GLU A 118 -18.51 22.14 -12.60
CA GLU A 118 -17.55 23.22 -12.37
C GLU A 118 -17.11 23.25 -10.90
N PRO A 119 -15.81 23.19 -10.56
CA PRO A 119 -15.39 23.35 -9.18
C PRO A 119 -15.57 24.81 -8.77
N GLU A 120 -16.65 25.10 -8.02
CA GLU A 120 -16.71 26.32 -7.23
C GLU A 120 -15.47 26.38 -6.32
N ARG A 121 -14.66 27.40 -6.56
CA ARG A 121 -13.52 27.78 -5.73
C ARG A 121 -14.03 28.03 -4.31
N PRO A 122 -13.59 27.28 -3.28
CA PRO A 122 -13.94 27.62 -1.91
C PRO A 122 -13.28 28.96 -1.58
N ALA A 123 -14.07 30.02 -1.61
CA ALA A 123 -13.76 31.28 -0.98
C ALA A 123 -14.08 31.13 0.51
N ASP A 124 -13.21 30.42 1.24
CA ASP A 124 -12.98 30.71 2.66
C ASP A 124 -11.67 30.03 3.06
N ILE A 125 -10.64 30.82 3.33
CA ILE A 125 -9.44 30.36 4.03
C ILE A 125 -9.70 30.72 5.49
N PRO A 126 -10.07 29.78 6.37
CA PRO A 126 -9.98 30.04 7.80
C PRO A 126 -8.49 30.23 8.11
N ALA A 127 -8.21 31.32 8.80
CA ALA A 127 -6.88 31.71 9.27
C ALA A 127 -6.12 30.53 9.93
N PRO A 128 -4.77 30.57 9.95
CA PRO A 128 -3.97 29.53 10.55
C PRO A 128 -4.40 29.27 11.99
N HIS A 129 -4.95 28.07 12.24
CA HIS A 129 -5.13 27.57 13.59
C HIS A 129 -3.74 27.34 14.18
N THR A 130 -3.31 28.25 15.05
CA THR A 130 -2.17 28.03 15.94
C THR A 130 -2.54 26.85 16.85
N PRO A 131 -1.82 25.70 16.80
CA PRO A 131 -2.05 24.65 17.77
C PRO A 131 -1.64 25.18 19.14
N ALA A 132 -2.56 25.07 20.10
CA ALA A 132 -2.31 25.34 21.51
C ALA A 132 -1.14 24.48 22.02
N PRO A 133 -0.34 24.97 22.98
CA PRO A 133 0.85 24.27 23.47
C PRO A 133 0.43 23.00 24.22
N GLY A 134 0.55 21.85 23.55
CA GLY A 134 0.47 20.54 24.18
C GLY A 134 1.67 20.37 25.09
N THR A 135 1.40 20.32 26.41
CA THR A 135 2.25 19.86 27.51
C THR A 135 3.68 19.48 27.14
N ASN A 136 4.61 20.42 27.36
CA ASN A 136 6.05 20.21 27.37
C ASN A 136 6.43 19.19 28.46
N GLY A 137 6.36 17.90 28.13
CA GLY A 137 7.24 16.91 28.73
C GLY A 137 8.65 17.29 28.31
N SER A 138 9.44 17.79 29.26
CA SER A 138 10.80 18.33 29.11
C SER A 138 11.49 17.91 27.80
N ALA A 139 11.57 18.83 26.83
CA ALA A 139 12.26 18.57 25.59
C ALA A 139 13.74 18.23 25.88
N PRO A 140 14.33 17.24 25.19
CA PRO A 140 15.76 16.95 25.34
C PRO A 140 16.59 18.22 25.08
N SER A 141 17.70 18.41 25.79
CA SER A 141 18.59 19.58 25.59
C SER A 141 19.01 19.73 24.13
N VAL A 142 19.28 18.61 23.45
CA VAL A 142 19.63 18.51 22.03
C VAL A 142 18.56 19.15 21.12
N VAL A 143 17.27 18.98 21.43
CA VAL A 143 16.17 19.55 20.63
C VAL A 143 16.20 21.08 20.69
N THR A 144 16.46 21.62 21.88
CA THR A 144 16.51 23.06 22.13
C THR A 144 17.78 23.69 21.54
N GLU A 145 18.93 23.05 21.73
CA GLU A 145 20.22 23.52 21.21
C GLU A 145 20.26 23.54 19.68
N LEU A 146 19.66 22.54 19.03
CA LEU A 146 19.61 22.49 17.58
C LEU A 146 18.50 23.34 16.97
N GLY A 147 17.49 23.74 17.75
CA GLY A 147 16.25 24.31 17.23
C GLY A 147 15.50 23.31 16.33
N TYR A 148 15.51 22.03 16.71
CA TYR A 148 15.10 20.89 15.87
C TYR A 148 13.73 21.07 15.21
N ASP A 149 12.77 21.68 15.91
CA ASP A 149 11.41 21.92 15.39
C ASP A 149 11.35 22.80 14.15
N ALA A 150 12.30 23.72 13.99
CA ALA A 150 12.37 24.64 12.86
C ALA A 150 13.21 24.09 11.70
N LEU A 151 13.87 22.93 11.87
CA LEU A 151 14.75 22.38 10.84
C LEU A 151 13.96 21.71 9.71
N THR A 152 14.42 21.96 8.48
CA THR A 152 13.99 21.19 7.31
C THR A 152 14.70 19.83 7.26
N LEU A 153 14.14 18.89 6.51
CA LEU A 153 14.72 17.55 6.36
C LEU A 153 16.16 17.57 5.82
N ALA A 154 16.43 18.45 4.85
CA ALA A 154 17.77 18.63 4.29
C ALA A 154 18.76 19.21 5.30
N GLN A 155 18.32 20.20 6.10
CA GLN A 155 19.14 20.80 7.16
C GLN A 155 19.44 19.79 8.26
N LEU A 156 18.45 18.99 8.67
CA LEU A 156 18.66 17.90 9.62
C LEU A 156 19.69 16.92 9.08
N ARG A 157 19.54 16.45 7.84
CA ARG A 157 20.50 15.53 7.20
C ARG A 157 21.94 16.03 7.24
N ALA A 158 22.14 17.33 6.96
CA ALA A 158 23.46 17.95 6.99
C ALA A 158 24.09 17.96 8.39
N ARG A 159 23.29 18.10 9.45
CA ARG A 159 23.76 18.16 10.84
C ARG A 159 23.91 16.79 11.50
N LEU A 160 23.19 15.76 11.04
CA LEU A 160 23.23 14.42 11.65
C LEU A 160 24.59 13.72 11.58
N THR A 161 25.50 14.15 10.72
CA THR A 161 26.85 13.59 10.66
C THR A 161 27.70 14.00 11.87
N SER A 162 27.44 15.16 12.47
CA SER A 162 28.19 15.66 13.64
C SER A 162 27.57 15.27 14.99
N LEU A 163 26.37 14.67 15.01
CA LEU A 163 25.69 14.25 16.25
C LEU A 163 26.16 12.88 16.74
N LYS A 164 26.13 12.69 18.06
CA LYS A 164 26.46 11.42 18.74
C LYS A 164 25.25 10.48 18.74
N VAL A 165 25.49 9.18 18.97
CA VAL A 165 24.43 8.16 19.00
C VAL A 165 23.35 8.49 20.04
N ASP A 166 23.74 8.87 21.26
CA ASP A 166 22.81 9.22 22.33
C ASP A 166 21.89 10.39 21.94
N ASP A 167 22.45 11.41 21.27
CA ASP A 167 21.69 12.57 20.78
C ASP A 167 20.70 12.18 19.67
N LEU A 168 21.09 11.24 18.80
CA LEU A 168 20.24 10.73 17.72
C LEU A 168 19.06 9.93 18.25
N GLU A 169 19.27 9.10 19.28
CA GLU A 169 18.21 8.33 19.94
C GLU A 169 17.23 9.25 20.68
N ALA A 170 17.74 10.28 21.38
CA ALA A 170 16.92 11.29 22.03
C ALA A 170 16.06 12.07 21.01
N LEU A 171 16.60 12.40 19.83
CA LEU A 171 15.85 13.05 18.75
C LEU A 171 14.78 12.12 18.14
N LEU A 172 15.06 10.81 18.02
CA LEU A 172 14.10 9.84 17.51
C LEU A 172 12.92 9.67 18.47
N ALA A 173 13.17 9.48 19.76
CA ALA A 173 12.13 9.36 20.78
C ALA A 173 11.27 10.64 20.87
N TYR A 174 11.90 11.81 20.74
CA TYR A 174 11.19 13.10 20.71
C TYR A 174 10.28 13.22 19.48
N GLU A 175 10.77 12.86 18.29
CA GLU A 175 9.98 12.90 17.06
C GLU A 175 8.78 11.92 17.12
N GLU A 176 8.98 10.71 17.63
CA GLU A 176 7.92 9.70 17.83
C GLU A 176 6.81 10.18 18.76
N THR A 177 7.16 10.90 19.82
CA THR A 177 6.19 11.38 20.82
C THR A 177 5.48 12.67 20.38
N THR A 178 6.11 13.49 19.54
CA THR A 178 5.61 14.84 19.23
C THR A 178 4.88 14.94 17.90
N LYS A 179 5.56 14.70 16.78
CA LYS A 179 5.06 14.99 15.41
C LYS A 179 4.98 13.76 14.50
N ALA A 180 5.71 12.69 14.85
CA ALA A 180 5.77 11.42 14.14
C ALA A 180 5.96 11.55 12.62
N ARG A 181 6.85 12.44 12.16
CA ARG A 181 7.10 12.63 10.72
C ARG A 181 7.94 11.47 10.19
N ALA A 182 7.30 10.58 9.42
CA ALA A 182 7.93 9.42 8.77
C ALA A 182 9.28 9.68 8.08
N PRO A 183 9.47 10.76 7.28
CA PRO A 183 10.77 11.02 6.64
C PRO A 183 11.87 11.38 7.63
N PHE A 184 11.54 12.03 8.77
CA PHE A 184 12.51 12.37 9.82
C PHE A 184 12.92 11.13 10.61
N GLN A 185 11.94 10.31 11.01
CA GLN A 185 12.18 9.04 11.73
C GLN A 185 13.05 8.07 10.94
N THR A 186 12.72 7.88 9.65
CA THR A 186 13.51 6.99 8.76
C THR A 186 14.95 7.47 8.64
N LEU A 187 15.17 8.78 8.58
CA LEU A 187 16.49 9.36 8.43
C LEU A 187 17.31 9.22 9.74
N LEU A 188 16.69 9.48 10.90
CA LEU A 188 17.28 9.26 12.22
C LEU A 188 17.62 7.80 12.46
N ALA A 189 16.69 6.87 12.25
CA ALA A 189 16.90 5.43 12.42
C ALA A 189 18.06 4.91 11.55
N ASN A 190 18.06 5.25 10.26
CA ASN A 190 19.14 4.85 9.36
C ASN A 190 20.50 5.44 9.77
N ARG A 191 20.53 6.66 10.33
CA ARG A 191 21.76 7.27 10.83
C ARG A 191 22.25 6.57 12.09
N ILE A 192 21.36 6.21 13.02
CA ILE A 192 21.68 5.44 14.23
C ILE A 192 22.32 4.11 13.85
N THR A 193 21.68 3.31 12.98
CA THR A 193 22.24 2.02 12.52
C THR A 193 23.64 2.17 11.92
N ARG A 194 23.89 3.23 11.14
CA ARG A 194 25.21 3.50 10.57
C ARG A 194 26.23 4.00 11.59
N ALA A 195 25.79 4.68 12.64
CA ALA A 195 26.65 5.21 13.70
C ALA A 195 27.07 4.11 14.68
N THR A 196 26.18 3.17 14.98
CA THR A 196 26.43 2.04 15.89
C THR A 196 27.24 0.92 15.26
N ALA A 197 27.21 0.80 13.92
CA ALA A 197 28.01 -0.17 13.17
C ALA A 197 29.47 0.25 12.97
N LYS A 198 29.88 1.44 13.41
CA LYS A 198 31.24 1.98 13.25
C LYS A 198 31.98 1.95 14.58
#